data_AF-A0A858R2T9-F1
#
_entry.id   AF-A0A858R2T9-F1
#
_cell.length_a   1.000
_cell.length_b   1.000
_cell.length_c   1.000
_cell.angle_alpha   90.00
_cell.angle_beta   90.00
_cell.angle_gamma   90.00
#
_symmetry.space_group_name_H-M   'P 1'
#
loop_
_entity.id
_entity.type
_entity.pdbx_description
1 polymer ?
#
loop_
_entity_poly.entity_id
_entity_poly.type
_entity_poly.pdbx_seq_one_letter_code
_entity_poly.pdbx_strand_id
1 'polypeptide(L)'
;MLPADRADDKAALRYFAGLDPAGAPRWSEREADSQPLFNQPCLGEMSVSWDPRLGRWLMLYNCGAPRSQIVMRSAMQPWGPWSAPQVLFDPERDGGFCEYINPGPLRMVAQPVGRVCAARGDPHVPDAVGDAYGPYLLAGAGKVSADGRGSDVYFLMSTWNPYTVVLMRATLSLPPGS
;
A
#
# COMPACT_ATOMS: atom_id res chain seq x y z
N MET A 1 -1.96 19.45 -4.65
CA MET A 1 -2.66 19.43 -5.95
C MET A 1 -1.86 20.21 -6.96
N LEU A 2 -1.79 19.72 -8.20
CA LEU A 2 -1.16 20.39 -9.33
C LEU A 2 -2.14 20.30 -10.52
N PRO A 3 -2.54 21.42 -11.13
CA PRO A 3 -3.37 21.38 -12.34
C PRO A 3 -2.68 20.58 -13.45
N ALA A 4 -3.42 19.70 -14.12
CA ALA A 4 -2.85 18.78 -15.11
C ALA A 4 -2.23 19.51 -16.32
N ASP A 5 -2.81 20.66 -16.70
CA ASP A 5 -2.32 21.56 -17.74
C ASP A 5 -1.08 22.37 -17.34
N ARG A 6 -0.66 22.26 -16.08
CA ARG A 6 0.52 22.95 -15.52
C ARG A 6 1.46 21.99 -14.79
N ALA A 7 1.53 20.74 -15.23
CA ALA A 7 2.35 19.71 -14.60
C ALA A 7 3.85 20.08 -14.52
N ASP A 8 4.34 20.88 -15.47
CA ASP A 8 5.74 21.31 -15.52
C ASP A 8 6.03 22.61 -14.73
N ASP A 9 4.99 23.27 -14.22
CA ASP A 9 5.10 24.52 -13.46
C ASP A 9 5.14 24.23 -11.95
N LYS A 10 6.34 24.25 -11.37
CA LYS A 10 6.50 24.06 -9.92
C LYS A 10 5.74 25.10 -9.09
N ALA A 11 5.55 26.32 -9.58
CA ALA A 11 4.80 27.36 -8.87
C ALA A 11 3.29 27.11 -8.89
N ALA A 12 2.80 26.18 -9.73
CA ALA A 12 1.41 25.73 -9.73
C ALA A 12 1.10 24.70 -8.64
N LEU A 13 2.14 24.15 -7.97
CA LEU A 13 1.94 23.20 -6.89
C LEU A 13 1.23 23.85 -5.71
N ARG A 14 0.25 23.14 -5.15
CA ARG A 14 -0.46 23.53 -3.93
C ARG A 14 -0.41 22.41 -2.90
N TYR A 15 -0.25 22.78 -1.63
CA TYR A 15 -0.19 21.87 -0.49
C TYR A 15 -1.56 21.81 0.20
N PHE A 16 -1.96 20.63 0.63
CA PHE A 16 -3.22 20.45 1.37
C PHE A 16 -3.08 21.09 2.76
N ALA A 17 -3.91 22.09 3.06
CA ALA A 17 -3.86 22.90 4.29
C ALA A 17 -5.05 22.63 5.21
N GLY A 18 -5.56 21.39 5.21
CA GLY A 18 -6.71 20.96 6.00
C GLY A 18 -8.05 21.26 5.34
N LEU A 19 -9.13 21.02 6.09
CA LEU A 19 -10.51 21.26 5.64
C LEU A 19 -11.02 22.59 6.20
N ASP A 20 -11.94 23.21 5.46
CA ASP A 20 -12.76 24.32 5.97
C ASP A 20 -13.93 23.79 6.85
N PRO A 21 -14.72 24.67 7.49
CA PRO A 21 -15.87 24.24 8.30
C PRO A 21 -16.97 23.49 7.53
N ALA A 22 -17.02 23.61 6.20
CA ALA A 22 -17.94 22.89 5.33
C ALA A 22 -17.37 21.53 4.85
N GLY A 23 -16.13 21.20 5.23
CA GLY A 23 -15.45 19.96 4.84
C GLY A 23 -14.75 20.01 3.47
N ALA A 24 -14.65 21.19 2.85
CA ALA A 24 -13.94 21.36 1.58
C ALA A 24 -12.43 21.49 1.81
N PRO A 25 -11.58 20.96 0.89
CA PRO A 25 -10.14 21.04 1.03
C PRO A 25 -9.64 22.47 0.83
N ARG A 26 -8.77 22.92 1.73
CA ARG A 26 -8.01 24.16 1.57
C ARG A 26 -6.66 23.85 0.97
N TRP A 27 -6.22 24.71 0.06
CA TRP A 27 -4.96 24.57 -0.65
C TRP A 27 -4.09 25.79 -0.42
N SER A 28 -2.84 25.60 -0.03
CA SER A 28 -1.85 26.67 0.18
C SER A 28 -0.72 26.60 -0.84
N GLU A 29 -0.10 27.73 -1.12
CA GLU A 29 1.14 27.84 -1.89
C GLU A 29 2.38 27.52 -1.06
N ARG A 30 2.25 27.55 0.28
CA ARG A 30 3.35 27.34 1.21
C ARG A 30 3.32 25.91 1.76
N GLU A 31 4.45 25.21 1.62
CA GLU A 31 4.61 23.86 2.16
C GLU A 31 4.46 23.80 3.68
N ALA A 32 4.88 24.85 4.39
CA ALA A 32 4.77 24.97 5.84
C ALA A 32 3.31 24.98 6.35
N ASP A 33 2.33 25.25 5.47
CA ASP A 33 0.90 25.18 5.81
C ASP A 33 0.32 23.77 5.65
N SER A 34 1.12 22.82 5.17
CA SER A 34 0.66 21.46 4.91
C SER A 34 0.18 20.78 6.21
N GLN A 35 -0.92 20.05 6.09
CA GLN A 35 -1.47 19.28 7.19
C GLN A 35 -1.48 17.79 6.83
N PRO A 36 -1.23 16.90 7.80
CA PRO A 36 -1.30 15.47 7.57
C PRO A 36 -2.73 15.04 7.25
N LEU A 37 -2.88 14.11 6.31
CA LEU A 37 -4.18 13.51 5.98
C LEU A 37 -4.70 12.59 7.09
N PHE A 38 -3.80 12.00 7.87
CA PHE A 38 -4.07 11.11 8.99
C PHE A 38 -2.78 10.93 9.82
N ASN A 39 -2.92 10.49 11.07
CA ASN A 39 -1.78 10.13 11.91
C ASN A 39 -1.26 8.73 11.54
N GLN A 40 0.02 8.62 11.20
CA GLN A 40 0.67 7.36 10.86
C GLN A 40 2.17 7.43 11.21
N PRO A 41 2.67 6.58 12.13
CA PRO A 41 4.05 6.67 12.62
C PRO A 41 5.10 6.09 11.66
N CYS A 42 4.70 5.24 10.71
CA CYS A 42 5.57 4.81 9.61
C CYS A 42 4.89 4.87 8.25
N LEU A 43 5.64 5.32 7.26
CA LEU A 43 5.22 5.38 5.86
C LEU A 43 6.46 5.16 5.00
N GLY A 44 6.48 4.06 4.26
CA GLY A 44 7.46 3.78 3.22
C GLY A 44 6.96 4.22 1.85
N GLU A 45 7.40 3.51 0.82
CA GLU A 45 6.91 3.69 -0.54
C GLU A 45 5.38 3.59 -0.59
N MET A 46 4.75 4.43 -1.41
CA MET A 46 3.31 4.57 -1.45
C MET A 46 2.80 4.71 -2.88
N SER A 47 1.58 4.20 -3.12
CA SER A 47 0.80 4.49 -4.32
C SER A 47 -0.64 4.82 -3.97
N VAL A 48 -1.28 5.65 -4.79
CA VAL A 48 -2.67 6.07 -4.63
C VAL A 48 -3.36 6.01 -5.99
N SER A 49 -4.53 5.37 -6.06
CA SER A 49 -5.35 5.32 -7.28
C SER A 49 -6.83 5.25 -6.96
N TRP A 50 -7.65 5.80 -7.85
CA TRP A 50 -9.10 5.59 -7.83
C TRP A 50 -9.45 4.18 -8.32
N ASP A 51 -10.37 3.51 -7.61
CA ASP A 51 -11.03 2.29 -8.06
C ASP A 51 -12.52 2.59 -8.35
N PRO A 52 -12.95 2.61 -9.62
CA PRO A 52 -14.34 2.91 -9.98
C PRO A 52 -15.34 1.82 -9.58
N ARG A 53 -14.92 0.58 -9.33
CA ARG A 53 -15.81 -0.52 -8.91
C ARG A 53 -16.18 -0.38 -7.44
N LEU A 54 -15.25 0.13 -6.63
CA LEU A 54 -15.51 0.45 -5.22
C LEU A 54 -16.02 1.88 -5.03
N GLY A 55 -15.84 2.77 -6.01
CA GLY A 55 -16.12 4.18 -5.83
C GLY A 55 -15.24 4.80 -4.73
N ARG A 56 -13.98 4.36 -4.64
CA ARG A 56 -13.04 4.79 -3.59
C ARG A 56 -11.65 5.05 -4.17
N TRP A 57 -10.97 6.02 -3.58
CA TRP A 57 -9.52 6.09 -3.62
C TRP A 57 -8.94 4.99 -2.74
N LEU A 58 -7.93 4.30 -3.26
CA LEU A 58 -7.13 3.32 -2.55
C LEU A 58 -5.72 3.86 -2.40
N MET A 59 -5.16 3.71 -1.21
CA MET A 59 -3.76 4.03 -0.91
C MET A 59 -3.10 2.76 -0.38
N LEU A 60 -2.01 2.34 -1.01
CA LEU A 60 -1.14 1.28 -0.51
C LEU A 60 0.20 1.86 -0.09
N TYR A 61 0.74 1.39 1.03
CA TYR A 61 2.07 1.74 1.50
C TYR A 61 2.67 0.63 2.35
N ASN A 62 4.00 0.50 2.37
CA ASN A 62 4.68 -0.38 3.32
C ASN A 62 4.96 0.33 4.65
N CYS A 63 4.77 -0.39 5.75
CA CYS A 63 5.04 0.08 7.10
C CYS A 63 5.12 -1.12 8.05
N GLY A 64 5.90 -1.00 9.12
CA GLY A 64 6.16 -2.06 10.09
C GLY A 64 7.65 -2.22 10.37
N ALA A 65 7.97 -2.63 11.59
CA ALA A 65 9.30 -3.02 12.02
C ALA A 65 9.15 -4.15 13.06
N PRO A 66 10.00 -5.19 13.06
CA PRO A 66 11.20 -5.37 12.22
C PRO A 66 10.92 -5.85 10.79
N ARG A 67 9.66 -6.08 10.41
CA ARG A 67 9.25 -6.50 9.05
C ARG A 67 8.12 -5.59 8.58
N SER A 68 8.13 -5.22 7.30
CA SER A 68 7.05 -4.42 6.73
C SER A 68 5.89 -5.26 6.23
N GLN A 69 4.70 -4.70 6.42
CA GLN A 69 3.45 -5.17 5.83
C GLN A 69 3.04 -4.20 4.72
N ILE A 70 2.25 -4.67 3.76
CA ILE A 70 1.55 -3.79 2.84
C ILE A 70 0.22 -3.40 3.47
N VAL A 71 0.09 -2.11 3.75
CA VAL A 71 -1.07 -1.51 4.40
C VAL A 71 -1.90 -0.79 3.35
N MET A 72 -3.22 -0.91 3.48
CA MET A 72 -4.21 -0.25 2.65
C MET A 72 -5.04 0.75 3.48
N ARG A 73 -5.38 1.87 2.86
CA ARG A 73 -6.44 2.79 3.30
C ARG A 73 -7.35 3.10 2.12
N SER A 74 -8.60 3.42 2.40
CA SER A 74 -9.55 3.89 1.39
C SER A 74 -10.22 5.21 1.77
N ALA A 75 -10.65 5.98 0.78
CA ALA A 75 -11.34 7.26 0.97
C ALA A 75 -12.32 7.55 -0.18
N MET A 76 -13.35 8.36 0.06
CA MET A 76 -14.22 8.85 -1.01
C MET A 76 -13.58 9.98 -1.82
N GLN A 77 -12.76 10.81 -1.16
CA GLN A 77 -12.04 11.92 -1.77
C GLN A 77 -10.53 11.68 -1.63
N PRO A 78 -9.69 12.25 -2.52
CA PRO A 78 -8.24 12.05 -2.45
C PRO A 78 -7.59 12.71 -1.21
N TRP A 79 -8.28 13.67 -0.58
CA TRP A 79 -7.88 14.28 0.70
C TRP A 79 -8.57 13.65 1.92
N GLY A 80 -9.30 12.54 1.75
CA GLY A 80 -9.95 11.83 2.84
C GLY A 80 -11.42 12.23 3.11
N PRO A 81 -11.96 11.90 4.30
CA PRO A 81 -11.28 11.19 5.38
C PRO A 81 -10.84 9.80 4.92
N TRP A 82 -9.59 9.45 5.24
CA TRP A 82 -9.04 8.12 4.96
C TRP A 82 -9.47 7.15 6.06
N SER A 83 -9.77 5.92 5.68
CA SER A 83 -10.10 4.83 6.62
C SER A 83 -8.96 4.58 7.61
N ALA A 84 -9.27 3.89 8.70
CA ALA A 84 -8.25 3.22 9.50
C ALA A 84 -7.37 2.31 8.61
N PRO A 85 -6.09 2.09 8.97
CA PRO A 85 -5.20 1.25 8.19
C PRO A 85 -5.67 -0.22 8.24
N GLN A 86 -5.56 -0.91 7.11
CA GLN A 86 -5.87 -2.34 6.99
C GLN A 86 -4.65 -3.06 6.42
N VAL A 87 -4.27 -4.20 7.00
CA VAL A 87 -3.14 -4.98 6.49
C VAL A 87 -3.61 -5.80 5.29
N LEU A 88 -3.21 -5.37 4.10
CA LEU A 88 -3.55 -6.02 2.84
C LEU A 88 -2.67 -7.25 2.59
N PHE A 89 -1.39 -7.16 2.92
CA PHE A 89 -0.45 -8.28 2.86
C PHE A 89 0.49 -8.27 4.05
N ASP A 90 0.60 -9.43 4.70
CA ASP A 90 1.58 -9.71 5.74
C ASP A 90 2.43 -10.91 5.28
N PRO A 91 3.74 -10.72 5.07
CA PRO A 91 4.63 -11.78 4.59
C PRO A 91 4.65 -13.07 5.44
N GLU A 92 4.36 -12.99 6.73
CA GLU A 92 4.28 -14.15 7.63
C GLU A 92 2.92 -14.82 7.54
N ARG A 93 1.84 -14.06 7.70
CA ARG A 93 0.45 -14.56 7.64
C ARG A 93 0.12 -15.17 6.28
N ASP A 94 0.56 -14.52 5.20
CA ASP A 94 0.17 -14.84 3.83
C ASP A 94 1.20 -15.73 3.12
N GLY A 95 2.20 -16.24 3.85
CA GLY A 95 3.19 -17.20 3.35
C GLY A 95 4.25 -16.60 2.42
N GLY A 96 4.37 -15.28 2.32
CA GLY A 96 5.42 -14.62 1.53
C GLY A 96 6.82 -15.14 1.84
N PHE A 97 7.15 -15.33 3.12
CA PHE A 97 8.44 -15.88 3.55
C PHE A 97 8.69 -17.34 3.17
N CYS A 98 7.67 -18.06 2.70
CA CYS A 98 7.79 -19.44 2.26
C CYS A 98 7.87 -19.57 0.74
N GLU A 99 7.32 -18.60 0.02
CA GLU A 99 7.10 -18.71 -1.42
C GLU A 99 8.09 -17.86 -2.22
N TYR A 100 8.33 -16.60 -1.81
CA TYR A 100 9.10 -15.63 -2.63
C TYR A 100 9.85 -14.55 -1.84
N ILE A 101 9.87 -14.60 -0.51
CA ILE A 101 10.68 -13.71 0.34
C ILE A 101 11.59 -14.57 1.23
N ASN A 102 12.86 -14.19 1.37
CA ASN A 102 13.81 -14.92 2.19
C ASN A 102 13.47 -14.73 3.69
N PRO A 103 13.19 -15.79 4.46
CA PRO A 103 12.95 -15.67 5.90
C PRO A 103 14.23 -15.33 6.70
N GLY A 104 15.40 -15.50 6.08
CA GLY A 104 16.72 -15.46 6.72
C GLY A 104 17.06 -16.72 7.52
N PRO A 105 18.21 -16.73 8.20
CA PRO A 105 18.77 -17.90 8.90
C PRO A 105 17.97 -18.24 10.16
N LEU A 106 17.31 -17.23 10.74
CA LEU A 106 16.28 -17.44 11.74
C LEU A 106 15.04 -17.97 11.03
N ARG A 107 14.98 -19.30 10.86
CA ARG A 107 13.76 -20.10 10.64
C ARG A 107 12.65 -19.86 11.70
N MET A 108 12.81 -18.86 12.57
CA MET A 108 11.89 -18.35 13.59
C MET A 108 10.96 -17.25 13.07
N VAL A 109 10.62 -17.25 11.78
CA VAL A 109 9.29 -16.76 11.44
C VAL A 109 8.36 -17.80 12.04
N ALA A 110 7.56 -17.39 13.02
CA ALA A 110 6.63 -18.25 13.72
C ALA A 110 5.45 -18.57 12.78
N GLN A 111 5.77 -19.25 11.68
CA GLN A 111 4.79 -19.90 10.82
C GLN A 111 3.94 -20.78 11.73
N PRO A 112 2.61 -20.74 11.63
CA PRO A 112 1.76 -21.61 12.41
C PRO A 112 2.15 -23.06 12.08
N VAL A 113 2.74 -23.74 13.07
CA VAL A 113 2.94 -25.19 13.17
C VAL A 113 3.55 -25.88 11.93
N GLY A 114 4.88 -26.08 11.94
CA GLY A 114 5.52 -27.23 11.29
C GLY A 114 5.85 -27.15 9.79
N ARG A 115 5.60 -26.03 9.10
CA ARG A 115 5.99 -25.89 7.69
C ARG A 115 7.47 -25.48 7.56
N VAL A 116 8.33 -26.42 7.19
CA VAL A 116 9.70 -26.11 6.76
C VAL A 116 9.66 -25.65 5.32
N CYS A 117 9.80 -24.34 5.11
CA CYS A 117 9.82 -23.76 3.77
C CYS A 117 11.24 -23.79 3.19
N ALA A 118 11.35 -23.99 1.87
CA ALA A 118 12.61 -23.83 1.17
C ALA A 118 12.98 -22.34 1.18
N ALA A 119 14.20 -22.00 1.60
CA ALA A 119 14.67 -20.63 1.50
C ALA A 119 14.69 -20.23 0.02
N ARG A 120 13.95 -19.16 -0.31
CA ARG A 120 13.98 -18.49 -1.60
C ARG A 120 14.65 -17.15 -1.36
N GLY A 121 15.86 -16.99 -1.90
CA GLY A 121 16.69 -15.82 -1.64
C GLY A 121 17.77 -15.69 -2.70
N ASP A 122 18.41 -14.53 -2.71
CA ASP A 122 19.61 -14.27 -3.48
C ASP A 122 20.72 -15.25 -3.04
N PRO A 123 21.26 -16.06 -3.97
CA PRO A 123 22.36 -16.99 -3.67
C PRO A 123 23.63 -16.33 -3.12
N HIS A 124 23.81 -15.03 -3.34
CA HIS A 124 24.97 -14.28 -2.86
C HIS A 124 24.80 -13.76 -1.43
N VAL A 125 23.56 -13.64 -0.94
CA VAL A 125 23.24 -13.24 0.44
C VAL A 125 22.14 -14.15 1.03
N PRO A 126 22.39 -15.48 1.11
CA PRO A 126 21.37 -16.46 1.48
C PRO A 126 20.86 -16.28 2.92
N ASP A 127 21.64 -15.63 3.78
CA ASP A 127 21.32 -15.40 5.18
C ASP A 127 20.74 -13.99 5.44
N ALA A 128 20.58 -13.14 4.42
CA ALA A 128 19.92 -11.86 4.60
C ALA A 128 18.39 -12.05 4.68
N VAL A 129 17.74 -11.55 5.73
CA VAL A 129 16.28 -11.54 5.81
C VAL A 129 15.74 -10.62 4.71
N GLY A 130 14.73 -11.09 3.97
CA GLY A 130 13.98 -10.31 2.99
C GLY A 130 12.84 -9.51 3.63
N ASP A 131 12.28 -8.58 2.87
CA ASP A 131 11.14 -7.77 3.31
C ASP A 131 10.26 -7.35 2.12
N ALA A 132 9.02 -6.95 2.37
CA ALA A 132 8.05 -6.54 1.37
C ALA A 132 7.88 -5.01 1.32
N TYR A 133 8.13 -4.38 0.17
CA TYR A 133 8.08 -2.92 0.03
C TYR A 133 7.62 -2.48 -1.36
N GLY A 134 7.38 -1.18 -1.56
CA GLY A 134 7.01 -0.65 -2.87
C GLY A 134 5.69 -1.20 -3.43
N PRO A 135 4.54 -1.07 -2.73
CA PRO A 135 3.26 -1.51 -3.26
C PRO A 135 2.70 -0.49 -4.27
N TYR A 136 2.87 -0.78 -5.57
CA TYR A 136 2.41 0.10 -6.65
C TYR A 136 1.15 -0.43 -7.31
N LEU A 137 0.01 0.25 -7.06
CA LEU A 137 -1.28 -0.05 -7.68
C LEU A 137 -1.20 0.02 -9.21
N LEU A 138 -1.70 -1.01 -9.88
CA LEU A 138 -1.91 -1.01 -11.32
C LEU A 138 -3.26 -0.33 -11.63
N ALA A 139 -3.24 1.00 -11.73
CA ALA A 139 -4.42 1.81 -11.99
C ALA A 139 -5.19 1.32 -13.23
N GLY A 140 -6.49 1.12 -13.09
CA GLY A 140 -7.36 0.63 -14.18
C GLY A 140 -7.34 -0.88 -14.43
N ALA A 141 -6.37 -1.64 -13.89
CA ALA A 141 -6.30 -3.10 -14.10
C ALA A 141 -7.31 -3.90 -13.24
N GLY A 142 -7.99 -3.24 -12.30
CA GLY A 142 -8.92 -3.89 -11.39
C GLY A 142 -10.13 -4.50 -12.10
N LYS A 143 -10.62 -5.62 -11.56
CA LYS A 143 -11.78 -6.37 -12.09
C LYS A 143 -12.85 -6.48 -11.03
N VAL A 144 -14.11 -6.67 -11.44
CA VAL A 144 -15.16 -7.07 -10.49
C VAL A 144 -14.75 -8.43 -9.90
N SER A 145 -14.86 -8.58 -8.58
CA SER A 145 -14.57 -9.84 -7.89
C SER A 145 -15.46 -10.98 -8.40
N ALA A 146 -15.00 -12.22 -8.21
CA ALA A 146 -15.73 -13.41 -8.69
C ALA A 146 -17.16 -13.53 -8.12
N ASP A 147 -17.41 -13.03 -6.90
CA ASP A 147 -18.73 -13.02 -6.26
C ASP A 147 -19.60 -11.81 -6.66
N GLY A 148 -19.07 -10.89 -7.49
CA GLY A 148 -19.76 -9.69 -7.95
C GLY A 148 -19.93 -8.60 -6.89
N ARG A 149 -19.34 -8.75 -5.70
CA ARG A 149 -19.58 -7.86 -4.53
C ARG A 149 -18.39 -6.96 -4.18
N GLY A 150 -17.34 -6.98 -4.99
CA GLY A 150 -16.09 -6.30 -4.70
C GLY A 150 -15.23 -6.05 -5.93
N SER A 151 -13.96 -5.72 -5.67
CA SER A 151 -12.95 -5.44 -6.69
C SER A 151 -11.72 -6.31 -6.45
N ASP A 152 -11.32 -7.05 -7.48
CA ASP A 152 -9.97 -7.60 -7.57
C ASP A 152 -9.02 -6.48 -7.97
N VAL A 153 -8.16 -6.07 -7.04
CA VAL A 153 -7.12 -5.08 -7.27
C VAL A 153 -5.78 -5.77 -7.52
N TYR A 154 -5.02 -5.23 -8.47
CA TYR A 154 -3.69 -5.71 -8.81
C TYR A 154 -2.66 -4.64 -8.47
N PHE A 155 -1.54 -5.06 -7.90
CA PHE A 155 -0.44 -4.18 -7.58
C PHE A 155 0.89 -4.92 -7.72
N LEU A 156 1.95 -4.18 -8.02
CA LEU A 156 3.31 -4.70 -7.94
C LEU A 156 3.82 -4.51 -6.52
N MET A 157 4.59 -5.47 -6.03
CA MET A 157 5.28 -5.40 -4.76
C MET A 157 6.72 -5.83 -4.96
N SER A 158 7.67 -5.06 -4.43
CA SER A 158 9.08 -5.42 -4.44
C SER A 158 9.44 -6.23 -3.21
N THR A 159 10.42 -7.11 -3.34
CA THR A 159 10.98 -7.89 -2.24
C THR A 159 12.46 -7.58 -2.08
N TRP A 160 12.95 -7.46 -0.84
CA TRP A 160 14.35 -7.09 -0.60
C TRP A 160 15.32 -8.25 -0.86
N ASN A 161 14.94 -9.45 -0.43
CA ASN A 161 15.70 -10.66 -0.69
C ASN A 161 14.73 -11.80 -1.06
N PRO A 162 14.77 -12.35 -2.29
CA PRO A 162 15.56 -11.87 -3.42
C PRO A 162 15.08 -10.49 -3.88
N TYR A 163 15.95 -9.71 -4.55
CA TYR A 163 15.57 -8.41 -5.09
C TYR A 163 14.74 -8.58 -6.37
N THR A 164 13.41 -8.67 -6.24
CA THR A 164 12.50 -8.92 -7.36
C THR A 164 11.18 -8.17 -7.20
N VAL A 165 10.35 -8.21 -8.25
CA VAL A 165 9.00 -7.65 -8.28
C VAL A 165 7.99 -8.77 -8.47
N VAL A 166 6.97 -8.79 -7.63
CA VAL A 166 5.88 -9.77 -7.63
C VAL A 166 4.58 -9.08 -8.01
N LEU A 167 3.81 -9.69 -8.92
CA LEU A 167 2.44 -9.29 -9.20
C LEU A 167 1.53 -9.84 -8.11
N MET A 168 0.87 -8.94 -7.39
CA MET A 168 -0.05 -9.26 -6.31
C MET A 168 -1.49 -9.03 -6.76
N ARG A 169 -2.41 -9.82 -6.22
CA ARG A 169 -3.85 -9.63 -6.34
C ARG A 169 -4.47 -9.67 -4.95
N ALA A 170 -5.35 -8.73 -4.66
CA ALA A 170 -6.22 -8.79 -3.49
C ALA A 170 -7.67 -8.58 -3.91
N THR A 171 -8.59 -9.28 -3.25
CA THR A 171 -10.03 -9.05 -3.43
C THR A 171 -10.52 -8.17 -2.30
N LEU A 172 -11.09 -7.02 -2.65
CA LEU A 172 -11.60 -6.02 -1.72
C LEU A 172 -13.12 -5.98 -1.79
N SER A 173 -13.77 -6.01 -0.64
CA SER A 173 -15.22 -5.81 -0.52
C SER A 173 -15.48 -4.62 0.38
N LEU A 174 -16.47 -3.80 0.01
CA LEU A 174 -16.92 -2.74 0.90
C LEU A 174 -17.72 -3.36 2.06
N PRO A 175 -17.58 -2.87 3.29
CA PRO A 175 -18.48 -3.21 4.36
C PRO A 175 -19.93 -2.85 3.97
N PRO A 176 -20.93 -3.63 4.39
CA PRO A 176 -22.33 -3.25 4.17
C PRO A 176 -22.61 -1.87 4.78
N GLY A 177 -23.12 -0.92 3.97
CA GLY A 177 -23.55 0.40 4.42
C GLY A 177 -22.50 1.52 4.39
N SER A 178 -21.35 1.32 3.74
CA SER A 178 -20.28 2.31 3.58
C SER A 178 -20.49 3.32 2.47
#